data_AF-S9QKG2-F1
#
_entry.id   AF-S9QKG2-F1
#
_cell.length_a   1.000
_cell.length_b   1.000
_cell.length_c   1.000
_cell.angle_alpha   90.00
_cell.angle_beta   90.00
_cell.angle_gamma   90.00
#
_symmetry.space_group_name_H-M   'P 1'
#
loop_
_entity.id
_entity.type
_entity.pdbx_description
1 polymer ?
#
loop_
_entity_poly.entity_id
_entity_poly.type
_entity_poly.pdbx_seq_one_letter_code
_entity_poly.pdbx_strand_id
1 'polypeptide(L)'
;MSFWLPTEYLEEKGPEHVRELMWELADPLPFCSGHAGLAFNHVGIPRELSFLRFRHPGLDDTELGHVSWNIGTRIRGPAWMNFLGAPVLDELGGVTGLRSRFSSQEVRIQEMPGNRAVVTLGSWPEAGDTEQGRDLPLYREWARALEPWLYQEPRTQYPIDGEETLRWERRFLDR
;
A
#
# COMPACT_ATOMS: atom_id res chain seq x y z
N MET A 1 7.47 -9.02 -7.81
CA MET A 1 8.01 -8.19 -8.91
C MET A 1 7.93 -6.74 -8.48
N SER A 2 8.88 -5.89 -8.88
CA SER A 2 8.88 -4.46 -8.54
C SER A 2 9.42 -3.62 -9.67
N PHE A 3 8.86 -2.42 -9.80
CA PHE A 3 9.27 -1.40 -10.74
C PHE A 3 9.48 -0.10 -9.98
N TRP A 4 10.45 0.70 -10.39
CA TRP A 4 10.78 1.97 -9.77
C TRP A 4 10.73 3.05 -10.84
N LEU A 5 10.02 4.13 -10.53
CA LEU A 5 9.96 5.33 -11.34
C LEU A 5 10.53 6.48 -10.51
N PRO A 6 11.34 7.38 -11.10
CA PRO A 6 11.75 8.59 -10.42
C PRO A 6 10.52 9.45 -10.10
N THR A 7 10.53 10.16 -8.98
CA THR A 7 9.41 11.03 -8.59
C THR A 7 9.18 12.13 -9.62
N GLU A 8 10.24 12.57 -10.29
CA GLU A 8 10.22 13.51 -11.42
C GLU A 8 9.31 13.01 -12.56
N TYR A 9 9.24 11.70 -12.80
CA TYR A 9 8.34 11.14 -13.82
C TYR A 9 6.87 11.33 -13.43
N LEU A 10 6.52 11.15 -12.15
CA LEU A 10 5.18 11.42 -11.63
C LEU A 10 4.85 12.92 -11.72
N GLU A 11 5.79 13.79 -11.38
CA GLU A 11 5.61 15.25 -11.44
C GLU A 11 5.41 15.74 -12.88
N GLU A 12 6.21 15.23 -13.82
CA GLU A 12 6.15 15.62 -15.24
C GLU A 12 4.93 15.06 -15.98
N LYS A 13 4.56 13.80 -15.73
CA LYS A 13 3.45 13.13 -16.44
C LYS A 13 2.12 13.24 -15.74
N GLY A 14 2.14 13.53 -14.44
CA GLY A 14 0.97 13.56 -13.59
C GLY A 14 0.49 12.17 -13.14
N PRO A 15 -0.39 12.14 -12.11
CA PRO A 15 -0.79 10.93 -11.41
C PRO A 15 -1.71 10.06 -12.26
N GLU A 16 -2.54 10.66 -13.11
CA GLU A 16 -3.45 9.92 -13.99
C GLU A 16 -2.66 9.06 -14.98
N HIS A 17 -1.60 9.61 -15.58
CA HIS A 17 -0.69 8.89 -16.47
C HIS A 17 0.02 7.73 -15.73
N VAL A 18 0.54 7.99 -14.53
CA VAL A 18 1.17 6.93 -13.72
C VAL A 18 0.15 5.85 -13.34
N ARG A 19 -1.09 6.20 -13.03
CA ARG A 19 -2.15 5.25 -12.72
C ARG A 19 -2.48 4.35 -13.90
N GLU A 20 -2.57 4.92 -15.10
CA GLU A 20 -2.75 4.16 -16.35
C GLU A 20 -1.58 3.22 -16.61
N LEU A 21 -0.34 3.69 -16.44
CA LEU A 21 0.85 2.84 -16.57
C LEU A 21 0.82 1.67 -15.56
N MET A 22 0.47 1.92 -14.30
CA MET A 22 0.37 0.85 -13.29
C MET A 22 -0.74 -0.15 -13.63
N TRP A 23 -1.85 0.30 -14.23
CA TRP A 23 -2.90 -0.58 -14.72
C TRP A 23 -2.39 -1.48 -15.85
N GLU A 24 -1.74 -0.91 -16.87
CA GLU A 24 -1.19 -1.66 -18.00
C GLU A 24 -0.16 -2.71 -17.57
N LEU A 25 0.65 -2.38 -16.56
CA LEU A 25 1.61 -3.32 -15.97
C LEU A 25 0.91 -4.45 -15.20
N ALA A 26 -0.18 -4.15 -14.49
CA ALA A 26 -0.86 -5.11 -13.64
C ALA A 26 -1.82 -6.04 -14.40
N ASP A 27 -2.45 -5.57 -15.48
CA ASP A 27 -3.46 -6.33 -16.23
C ASP A 27 -3.01 -7.74 -16.66
N PRO A 28 -1.81 -7.94 -17.25
CA PRO A 28 -1.35 -9.26 -17.66
C PRO A 28 -0.88 -10.14 -16.49
N LEU A 29 -0.73 -9.60 -15.27
CA LEU A 29 -0.13 -10.32 -14.15
C LEU A 29 -1.17 -11.09 -13.32
N PRO A 30 -0.95 -12.38 -13.01
CA PRO A 30 -1.84 -13.15 -12.14
C PRO A 30 -1.54 -12.86 -10.65
N PHE A 31 -1.72 -11.62 -10.21
CA PHE A 31 -1.43 -11.21 -8.83
C PHE A 31 -2.55 -11.59 -7.85
N CYS A 32 -2.18 -11.90 -6.61
CA CYS A 32 -3.12 -11.98 -5.48
C CYS A 32 -3.28 -10.64 -4.78
N SER A 33 -2.18 -9.88 -4.69
CA SER A 33 -2.14 -8.54 -4.14
C SER A 33 -0.97 -7.76 -4.74
N GLY A 34 -1.00 -6.44 -4.64
CA GLY A 34 0.07 -5.54 -5.05
C GLY A 34 -0.22 -4.11 -4.64
N HIS A 35 0.75 -3.22 -4.81
CA HIS A 35 0.59 -1.82 -4.46
C HIS A 35 1.51 -0.92 -5.29
N ALA A 36 1.15 0.35 -5.38
CA ALA A 36 1.99 1.41 -5.94
C ALA A 36 1.81 2.70 -5.14
N GLY A 37 2.88 3.48 -5.01
CA GLY A 37 2.89 4.72 -4.23
C GLY A 37 4.29 5.30 -4.16
N LEU A 38 4.47 6.31 -3.31
CA LEU A 38 5.80 6.83 -3.01
C LEU A 38 6.55 5.80 -2.16
N ALA A 39 7.87 5.76 -2.32
CA ALA A 39 8.72 4.83 -1.61
C ALA A 39 10.08 5.46 -1.30
N PHE A 40 10.71 5.00 -0.23
CA PHE A 40 12.07 5.37 0.09
C PHE A 40 13.06 4.70 -0.86
N ASN A 41 13.99 5.47 -1.42
CA ASN A 41 15.10 4.88 -2.17
C ASN A 41 16.19 4.40 -1.20
N HIS A 42 16.17 3.11 -0.85
CA HIS A 42 17.12 2.51 0.09
C HIS A 42 18.59 2.57 -0.34
N VAL A 43 18.89 2.86 -1.61
CA VAL A 43 20.28 2.99 -2.11
C VAL A 43 20.98 4.25 -1.59
N GLY A 44 20.30 5.14 -0.86
CA GLY A 44 20.88 6.39 -0.35
C GLY A 44 20.45 6.83 1.04
N ILE A 45 19.64 6.04 1.77
CA ILE A 45 19.16 6.42 3.10
C ILE A 45 20.00 5.74 4.18
N PRO A 46 20.79 6.51 4.97
CA PRO A 46 21.51 5.96 6.11
C PRO A 46 20.55 5.32 7.11
N ARG A 47 20.98 4.24 7.77
CA ARG A 47 20.19 3.49 8.76
C ARG A 47 19.70 4.41 9.90
N GLU A 48 20.45 5.46 10.18
CA GLU A 48 20.19 6.50 11.18
C GLU A 48 18.94 7.33 10.84
N LEU A 49 18.47 7.31 9.59
CA LEU A 49 17.26 8.00 9.15
C LEU A 49 16.00 7.12 9.20
N SER A 50 16.05 5.96 9.87
CA SER A 50 14.89 5.07 10.04
C SER A 50 13.68 5.78 10.67
N PHE A 51 13.87 6.86 11.43
CA PHE A 51 12.79 7.67 11.98
C PHE A 51 11.91 8.32 10.90
N LEU A 52 12.45 8.58 9.69
CA LEU A 52 11.70 9.21 8.59
C LEU A 52 10.50 8.36 8.15
N ARG A 53 10.58 7.02 8.26
CA ARG A 53 9.44 6.16 7.92
C ARG A 53 8.24 6.46 8.79
N PHE A 54 8.44 6.61 10.11
CA PHE A 54 7.34 6.89 11.03
C PHE A 54 6.80 8.31 10.91
N ARG A 55 7.64 9.26 10.47
CA ARG A 55 7.21 10.62 10.15
C ARG A 55 6.38 10.67 8.87
N HIS A 56 6.77 9.94 7.84
CA HIS A 56 6.15 9.90 6.52
C HIS A 56 5.56 8.51 6.21
N PRO A 57 4.46 8.13 6.89
CA PRO A 57 3.95 6.75 6.86
C PRO A 57 3.34 6.33 5.51
N GLY A 58 3.10 7.28 4.60
CA GLY A 58 2.62 7.00 3.23
C GLY A 58 3.74 6.57 2.27
N LEU A 59 5.01 6.73 2.66
CA LEU A 59 6.15 6.19 1.93
C LEU A 59 6.34 4.71 2.24
N ASP A 60 6.51 3.91 1.20
CA ASP A 60 6.85 2.50 1.35
C ASP A 60 8.33 2.32 1.75
N ASP A 61 8.57 1.41 2.69
CA ASP A 61 9.86 0.99 3.27
C ASP A 61 9.97 -0.53 3.17
N THR A 62 9.55 -1.10 2.04
CA THR A 62 9.43 -2.56 1.88
C THR A 62 10.71 -3.16 1.32
N GLU A 63 11.34 -4.01 2.13
CA GLU A 63 12.37 -4.95 1.68
C GLU A 63 11.70 -6.15 1.00
N LEU A 64 11.50 -6.01 -0.32
CA LEU A 64 10.74 -6.99 -1.11
C LEU A 64 11.37 -8.39 -1.16
N GLY A 65 12.68 -8.50 -0.90
CA GLY A 65 13.38 -9.78 -0.83
C GLY A 65 12.74 -10.69 0.21
N HIS A 66 12.64 -10.25 1.46
CA HIS A 66 11.98 -11.02 2.53
C HIS A 66 10.46 -11.11 2.36
N VAL A 67 9.79 -9.98 2.13
CA VAL A 67 8.31 -9.92 2.17
C VAL A 67 7.68 -10.77 1.08
N SER A 68 8.27 -10.82 -0.12
CA SER A 68 7.70 -11.58 -1.25
C SER A 68 7.65 -13.09 -1.01
N TRP A 69 8.52 -13.63 -0.14
CA TRP A 69 8.50 -15.05 0.23
C TRP A 69 7.41 -15.40 1.23
N ASN A 70 6.96 -14.43 2.05
CA ASN A 70 6.13 -14.70 3.22
C ASN A 70 4.70 -14.16 3.11
N ILE A 71 4.46 -13.15 2.27
CA ILE A 71 3.16 -12.44 2.21
C ILE A 71 1.98 -13.32 1.77
N GLY A 72 2.24 -14.37 0.99
CA GLY A 72 1.21 -15.28 0.49
C GLY A 72 0.12 -14.52 -0.30
N THR A 73 -1.14 -14.67 0.13
CA THR A 73 -2.31 -14.01 -0.48
C THR A 73 -2.76 -12.74 0.26
N ARG A 74 -2.00 -12.30 1.27
CA ARG A 74 -2.33 -11.12 2.09
C ARG A 74 -1.92 -9.82 1.38
N ILE A 75 -2.34 -8.69 1.94
CA ILE A 75 -2.03 -7.36 1.42
C ILE A 75 -0.99 -6.69 2.33
N ARG A 76 0.02 -6.02 1.78
CA ARG A 76 1.11 -5.47 2.60
C ARG A 76 0.66 -4.37 3.55
N GLY A 77 -0.17 -3.46 3.07
CA GLY A 77 -0.59 -2.26 3.79
C GLY A 77 -1.07 -1.20 2.80
N PRO A 78 -1.65 -0.10 3.30
CA PRO A 78 -2.17 0.96 2.44
C PRO A 78 -1.03 1.64 1.67
N ALA A 79 -1.21 1.72 0.37
CA ALA A 79 -0.47 2.61 -0.52
C ALA A 79 -1.43 3.50 -1.31
N TRP A 80 -0.91 4.36 -2.18
CA TRP A 80 -1.73 5.20 -3.05
C TRP A 80 -2.63 4.37 -3.98
N MET A 81 -2.09 3.32 -4.59
CA MET A 81 -2.85 2.33 -5.36
C MET A 81 -2.67 0.95 -4.75
N ASN A 82 -3.78 0.23 -4.56
CA ASN A 82 -3.81 -1.09 -3.95
C ASN A 82 -4.50 -2.06 -4.91
N PHE A 83 -3.78 -3.09 -5.32
CA PHE A 83 -4.24 -4.12 -6.24
C PHE A 83 -4.72 -5.32 -5.42
N LEU A 84 -5.98 -5.70 -5.60
CA LEU A 84 -6.64 -6.76 -4.87
C LEU A 84 -7.05 -7.87 -5.85
N GLY A 85 -6.62 -9.10 -5.58
CA GLY A 85 -7.00 -10.27 -6.36
C GLY A 85 -8.11 -11.09 -5.69
N ALA A 86 -8.44 -12.21 -6.35
CA ALA A 86 -9.52 -13.10 -5.96
C ALA A 86 -9.50 -13.53 -4.48
N PRO A 87 -8.35 -13.89 -3.86
CA PRO A 87 -8.36 -14.34 -2.45
C PRO A 87 -8.98 -13.34 -1.48
N VAL A 88 -8.79 -12.05 -1.69
CA VAL A 88 -9.40 -11.00 -0.85
C VAL A 88 -10.81 -10.67 -1.35
N LEU A 89 -10.97 -10.52 -2.67
CA LEU A 89 -12.26 -10.11 -3.24
C LEU A 89 -13.36 -11.14 -3.01
N ASP A 90 -13.06 -12.44 -3.07
CA ASP A 90 -14.05 -13.50 -2.81
C ASP A 90 -14.59 -13.42 -1.38
N GLU A 91 -13.71 -13.22 -0.39
CA GLU A 91 -14.10 -13.05 1.00
C GLU A 91 -14.87 -11.74 1.25
N LEU A 92 -14.63 -10.72 0.43
CA LEU A 92 -15.37 -9.44 0.47
C LEU A 92 -16.74 -9.51 -0.22
N GLY A 93 -17.06 -10.56 -0.98
CA GLY A 93 -18.26 -10.59 -1.82
C GLY A 93 -18.09 -9.82 -3.14
N GLY A 94 -16.88 -9.85 -3.69
CA GLY A 94 -16.47 -9.19 -4.91
C GLY A 94 -16.31 -7.67 -4.77
N VAL A 95 -16.30 -6.98 -5.91
CA VAL A 95 -16.08 -5.52 -5.94
C VAL A 95 -17.24 -4.75 -5.31
N THR A 96 -18.46 -5.27 -5.40
CA THR A 96 -19.62 -4.66 -4.73
C THR A 96 -19.44 -4.62 -3.22
N GLY A 97 -18.98 -5.71 -2.61
CA GLY A 97 -18.70 -5.76 -1.18
C GLY A 97 -17.43 -4.99 -0.78
N LEU A 98 -16.46 -4.84 -1.69
CA LEU A 98 -15.35 -3.91 -1.50
C LEU A 98 -15.85 -2.45 -1.46
N ARG A 99 -16.69 -2.04 -2.42
CA ARG A 99 -17.22 -0.66 -2.48
C ARG A 99 -18.02 -0.27 -1.24
N SER A 100 -18.77 -1.20 -0.66
CA SER A 100 -19.57 -0.93 0.55
C SER A 100 -18.74 -0.67 1.82
N ARG A 101 -17.43 -0.95 1.80
CA ARG A 101 -16.51 -0.69 2.92
C ARG A 101 -16.03 0.76 2.98
N PHE A 102 -16.09 1.50 1.88
CA PHE A 102 -15.58 2.86 1.79
C PHE A 102 -16.73 3.87 1.80
N SER A 103 -16.60 4.90 2.61
CA SER A 103 -17.54 6.02 2.69
C SER A 103 -17.03 7.23 1.91
N SER A 104 -15.72 7.36 1.73
CA SER A 104 -15.12 8.47 1.00
C SER A 104 -15.31 8.36 -0.52
N GLN A 105 -15.75 9.47 -1.13
CA GLN A 105 -15.83 9.59 -2.59
C GLN A 105 -14.46 9.79 -3.26
N GLU A 106 -13.42 10.06 -2.48
CA GLU A 106 -12.04 10.21 -2.98
C GLU A 106 -11.35 8.85 -3.17
N VAL A 107 -11.97 7.76 -2.71
CA VAL A 107 -11.51 6.40 -2.98
C VAL A 107 -12.09 5.92 -4.31
N ARG A 108 -11.23 5.77 -5.31
CA ARG A 108 -11.61 5.26 -6.63
C ARG A 108 -11.40 3.75 -6.68
N ILE A 109 -12.45 3.01 -7.03
CA ILE A 109 -12.41 1.54 -7.15
C ILE A 109 -12.71 1.14 -8.60
N GLN A 110 -11.74 0.48 -9.23
CA GLN A 110 -11.81 0.04 -10.64
C GLN A 110 -11.73 -1.48 -10.73
N GLU A 111 -12.63 -2.08 -11.51
CA GLU A 111 -12.71 -3.53 -11.72
C GLU A 111 -11.76 -3.97 -12.82
N MET A 112 -10.94 -4.97 -12.53
CA MET A 112 -10.06 -5.62 -13.49
C MET A 112 -10.61 -7.01 -13.86
N PRO A 113 -10.32 -7.52 -15.08
CA PRO A 113 -10.68 -8.87 -15.47
C PRO A 113 -10.13 -9.92 -14.49
N GLY A 114 -10.85 -11.02 -14.29
CA GLY A 114 -10.38 -12.15 -13.48
C GLY A 114 -10.56 -11.98 -11.97
N ASN A 115 -11.65 -11.32 -11.53
CA ASN A 115 -11.94 -11.03 -10.12
C ASN A 115 -10.78 -10.32 -9.43
N ARG A 116 -10.38 -9.19 -10.02
CA ARG A 116 -9.32 -8.31 -9.55
C ARG A 116 -9.87 -6.88 -9.46
N ALA A 117 -9.28 -6.04 -8.62
CA ALA A 117 -9.66 -4.64 -8.50
C ALA A 117 -8.46 -3.77 -8.12
N VAL A 118 -8.53 -2.50 -8.49
CA VAL A 118 -7.59 -1.47 -8.06
C VAL A 118 -8.32 -0.44 -7.23
N VAL A 119 -7.83 -0.19 -6.03
CA VAL A 119 -8.29 0.87 -5.13
C VAL A 119 -7.26 1.99 -5.13
N THR A 120 -7.64 3.17 -5.57
CA THR A 120 -6.78 4.37 -5.58
C THR A 120 -7.27 5.34 -4.50
N LEU A 121 -6.36 5.80 -3.64
CA LEU A 121 -6.64 6.68 -2.52
C LEU A 121 -6.31 8.13 -2.90
N GLY A 122 -7.32 8.92 -3.23
CA GLY A 122 -7.14 10.30 -3.66
C GLY A 122 -6.51 10.44 -5.05
N SER A 123 -6.30 11.68 -5.47
CA SER A 123 -5.80 12.00 -6.82
C SER A 123 -4.28 11.96 -6.93
N TRP A 124 -3.55 12.08 -5.82
CA TRP A 124 -2.09 12.15 -5.79
C TRP A 124 -1.56 11.24 -4.67
N PRO A 125 -0.41 10.56 -4.85
CA PRO A 125 0.18 9.80 -3.76
C PRO A 125 0.71 10.72 -2.67
N GLU A 126 0.42 10.41 -1.41
CA GLU A 126 0.78 11.27 -0.29
C GLU A 126 1.78 10.57 0.62
N ALA A 127 2.87 11.27 0.97
CA ALA A 127 3.85 10.77 1.94
C ALA A 127 3.33 10.86 3.40
N GLY A 128 2.43 11.80 3.67
CA GLY A 128 2.06 12.23 5.01
C GLY A 128 3.19 12.98 5.71
N ASP A 129 2.90 13.53 6.88
CA ASP A 129 3.88 14.09 7.82
C ASP A 129 3.22 14.18 9.20
N THR A 130 3.56 13.25 10.09
CA THR A 130 2.95 13.17 11.43
C THR A 130 3.32 14.35 12.32
N GLU A 131 4.40 15.07 12.03
CA GLU A 131 4.78 16.28 12.79
C GLU A 131 3.96 17.50 12.35
N GLN A 132 3.39 17.46 11.14
CA GLN A 132 2.59 18.55 10.57
C GLN A 132 1.09 18.23 10.53
N GLY A 133 0.64 17.14 11.17
CA GLY A 133 -0.77 16.73 11.19
C GLY A 133 -1.31 16.24 9.85
N ARG A 134 -0.44 15.86 8.90
CA ARG A 134 -0.86 15.27 7.62
C ARG A 134 -1.01 13.77 7.80
N ASP A 135 -2.14 13.37 8.37
CA ASP A 135 -2.34 12.03 8.94
C ASP A 135 -2.89 10.98 7.96
N LEU A 136 -3.03 11.31 6.67
CA LEU A 136 -3.44 10.38 5.60
C LEU A 136 -4.78 9.67 5.88
N PRO A 137 -5.90 10.41 5.99
CA PRO A 137 -7.19 9.84 6.39
C PRO A 137 -7.68 8.72 5.45
N LEU A 138 -7.46 8.83 4.14
CA LEU A 138 -7.85 7.80 3.17
C LEU A 138 -7.06 6.49 3.37
N TYR A 139 -5.78 6.58 3.74
CA TYR A 139 -4.92 5.42 4.01
C TYR A 139 -5.37 4.73 5.30
N ARG A 140 -5.82 5.49 6.30
CA ARG A 140 -6.41 4.96 7.54
C ARG A 140 -7.76 4.30 7.30
N GLU A 141 -8.65 4.94 6.53
CA GLU A 141 -9.93 4.35 6.14
C GLU A 141 -9.71 3.01 5.45
N TRP A 142 -8.80 2.96 4.48
CA TRP A 142 -8.43 1.72 3.79
C TRP A 142 -7.85 0.66 4.73
N ALA A 143 -6.92 1.05 5.61
CA ALA A 143 -6.30 0.10 6.54
C ALA A 143 -7.34 -0.53 7.46
N ARG A 144 -8.27 0.27 7.99
CA ARG A 144 -9.36 -0.21 8.86
C ARG A 144 -10.34 -1.08 8.08
N ALA A 145 -10.70 -0.69 6.86
CA ALA A 145 -11.62 -1.44 6.01
C ALA A 145 -11.10 -2.85 5.68
N LEU A 146 -9.78 -2.98 5.48
CA LEU A 146 -9.12 -4.21 5.07
C LEU A 146 -8.23 -4.86 6.14
N GLU A 147 -8.33 -4.44 7.41
CA GLU A 147 -7.50 -4.95 8.53
C GLU A 147 -7.38 -6.50 8.55
N PRO A 148 -8.47 -7.28 8.37
CA PRO A 148 -8.39 -8.75 8.40
C PRO A 148 -7.50 -9.38 7.32
N TRP A 149 -7.22 -8.66 6.23
CA TRP A 149 -6.42 -9.15 5.09
C TRP A 149 -5.01 -8.57 5.06
N LEU A 150 -4.69 -7.65 5.97
CA LEU A 150 -3.34 -7.09 6.06
C LEU A 150 -2.36 -8.16 6.54
N TYR A 151 -1.21 -8.19 5.89
CA TYR A 151 -0.09 -8.99 6.29
C TYR A 151 0.52 -8.41 7.56
N GLN A 152 0.76 -9.29 8.53
CA GLN A 152 1.59 -8.99 9.68
C GLN A 152 2.70 -10.03 9.72
N GLU A 153 3.94 -9.56 9.77
CA GLU A 153 5.10 -10.43 9.88
C GLU A 153 4.97 -11.25 11.18
N PRO A 154 5.09 -12.58 11.13
CA PRO A 154 5.17 -13.37 12.35
C PRO A 154 6.31 -12.83 13.21
N ARG A 155 6.05 -12.62 14.51
CA ARG A 155 7.08 -12.13 15.44
C ARG A 155 8.31 -13.02 15.34
N THR A 156 9.43 -12.45 14.90
CA THR A 156 10.71 -13.15 14.88
C THR A 156 11.19 -13.36 16.31
N GLN A 157 12.14 -14.27 16.49
CA GLN A 157 12.81 -14.51 17.78
C GLN A 157 13.63 -13.30 18.30
N TYR A 158 13.74 -12.22 17.52
CA TYR A 158 14.43 -10.99 17.88
C TYR A 158 13.41 -9.90 18.27
N PRO A 159 13.29 -9.54 19.57
CA PRO A 159 12.21 -8.69 20.07
C PRO A 159 12.16 -7.28 19.49
N ILE A 160 13.33 -6.67 19.28
CA ILE A 160 13.46 -5.26 18.82
C ILE A 160 12.95 -5.13 17.38
N ASP A 161 13.33 -6.06 16.51
CA ASP A 161 12.87 -6.07 15.12
C ASP A 161 11.36 -6.35 15.04
N GLY A 162 10.83 -7.20 15.92
CA GLY A 162 9.41 -7.54 15.96
C GLY A 162 8.48 -6.39 16.37
N GLU A 163 8.84 -5.57 17.37
CA GLU A 163 7.98 -4.47 17.84
C GLU A 163 7.93 -3.30 16.86
N GLU A 164 9.07 -2.90 16.30
CA GLU A 164 9.11 -1.85 15.28
C GLU A 164 8.40 -2.27 14.00
N THR A 165 8.56 -3.53 13.60
CA THR A 165 7.87 -4.10 12.42
C THR A 165 6.36 -4.09 12.63
N LEU A 166 5.89 -4.58 13.78
CA LEU A 166 4.47 -4.56 14.10
C LEU A 166 3.91 -3.12 14.15
N ARG A 167 4.66 -2.19 14.74
CA ARG A 167 4.29 -0.77 14.77
C ARG A 167 4.21 -0.18 13.36
N TRP A 168 5.11 -0.55 12.47
CA TRP A 168 5.11 -0.11 11.08
C TRP A 168 3.91 -0.67 10.32
N GLU A 169 3.64 -1.97 10.44
CA GLU A 169 2.52 -2.65 9.77
C GLU A 169 1.16 -2.12 10.28
N ARG A 170 1.07 -1.76 11.56
CA ARG A 170 -0.14 -1.22 12.18
C ARG A 170 -0.23 0.31 12.23
N ARG A 171 0.68 1.03 11.59
CA ARG A 171 0.80 2.51 11.68
C ARG A 171 -0.47 3.30 11.31
N PHE A 172 -1.34 2.70 10.51
CA PHE A 172 -2.62 3.28 10.09
C PHE A 172 -3.84 2.76 10.85
N LEU A 173 -3.66 1.71 11.67
CA LEU A 173 -4.69 1.12 12.53
C LEU A 173 -4.63 1.71 13.94
N ASP A 174 -3.42 1.81 14.49
CA ASP A 174 -3.18 2.23 15.87
C ASP A 174 -2.95 3.75 15.92
N ARG A 175 -4.05 4.52 15.85
CA ARG A 175 -4.17 5.95 16.22
C ARG A 175 -5.60 6.44 16.04
#